data_AF-A0A255YSU2-F1
#
_entry.id   AF-A0A255YSU2-F1
#
_cell.length_a   1.000
_cell.length_b   1.000
_cell.length_c   1.000
_cell.angle_alpha   90.00
_cell.angle_beta   90.00
_cell.angle_gamma   90.00
#
_symmetry.space_group_name_H-M   'P 1'
#
loop_
_entity.id
_entity.type
_entity.pdbx_description
1 polymer ?
#
loop_
_entity_poly.entity_id
_entity_poly.type
_entity_poly.pdbx_seq_one_letter_code
_entity_poly.pdbx_strand_id
1 'polypeptide(L)'
;MQLTTIPDALLPDALATLASHLPPGSLTAQVLTRIAATRDLIALGVDTPAHRAAAVDLARAFGIGVIDEAPQDAFSYDGRAIRTRSEAYVLIHEVAHWLVAPPERRSLIDFGLGAGPESGRIDEANHAIAVGKEEQIREEALASLLGILWEVELGQPAILAFLEQNWLEGWERPSCAENLIDNVEALFQAGLINADGRPIPPESCVDCARAAA
;
A
#
# COMPACT_ATOMS: atom_id res chain seq x y z
N MET A 1 -0.83 -9.91 -11.34
CA MET A 1 -0.56 -11.37 -11.28
C MET A 1 -1.01 -11.85 -9.90
N GLN A 2 -2.22 -12.40 -9.77
CA GLN A 2 -2.72 -13.01 -8.52
C GLN A 2 -2.09 -14.39 -8.37
N LEU A 3 -1.17 -14.58 -7.41
CA LEU A 3 -0.39 -15.82 -7.29
C LEU A 3 -0.83 -16.74 -6.16
N THR A 4 -1.75 -16.36 -5.28
CA THR A 4 -2.42 -17.34 -4.42
C THR A 4 -3.84 -16.92 -4.08
N THR A 5 -4.83 -17.52 -4.72
CA THR A 5 -6.21 -17.46 -4.23
C THR A 5 -6.33 -18.36 -3.00
N ILE A 6 -6.24 -17.78 -1.80
CA ILE A 6 -6.60 -18.47 -0.56
C ILE A 6 -8.13 -18.60 -0.55
N PRO A 7 -8.69 -19.81 -0.52
CA PRO A 7 -10.13 -19.97 -0.39
C PRO A 7 -10.64 -19.28 0.87
N ASP A 8 -11.79 -18.60 0.81
CA ASP A 8 -12.39 -17.88 1.95
C ASP A 8 -12.54 -18.74 3.22
N ALA A 9 -12.74 -20.05 3.03
CA ALA A 9 -12.86 -21.03 4.10
C ALA A 9 -11.53 -21.30 4.82
N LEU A 10 -10.39 -21.14 4.13
CA LEU A 10 -9.05 -21.35 4.68
C LEU A 10 -8.43 -20.07 5.24
N LEU A 11 -8.96 -18.89 4.87
CA LEU A 11 -8.44 -17.60 5.32
C LEU A 11 -8.33 -17.48 6.86
N PRO A 12 -9.33 -17.89 7.67
CA PRO A 12 -9.20 -17.84 9.13
C PRO A 12 -8.02 -18.65 9.66
N ASP A 13 -7.82 -19.85 9.12
CA ASP A 13 -6.75 -20.76 9.52
C ASP A 13 -5.38 -20.25 9.07
N ALA A 14 -5.30 -19.65 7.88
CA ALA A 14 -4.08 -19.01 7.36
C ALA A 14 -3.66 -17.85 8.26
N LEU A 15 -4.58 -16.95 8.61
CA LEU A 15 -4.34 -15.83 9.51
C LEU A 15 -3.94 -16.30 10.92
N ALA A 16 -4.60 -17.32 11.45
CA ALA A 16 -4.27 -17.89 12.75
C ALA A 16 -2.87 -18.54 12.75
N THR A 17 -2.51 -19.23 11.68
CA THR A 17 -1.19 -19.86 11.52
C THR A 17 -0.10 -18.80 11.46
N LEU A 18 -0.26 -17.77 10.63
CA LEU A 18 0.67 -16.64 10.57
C LEU A 18 0.80 -15.96 11.94
N ALA A 19 -0.32 -15.67 12.61
CA ALA A 19 -0.32 -15.06 13.93
C ALA A 19 0.41 -15.91 14.99
N SER A 20 0.37 -17.24 14.87
CA SER A 20 1.07 -18.14 15.81
C SER A 20 2.59 -18.07 15.72
N HIS A 21 3.12 -17.59 14.59
CA HIS A 21 4.55 -17.37 14.38
C HIS A 21 5.01 -15.98 14.85
N LEU A 22 4.08 -15.07 15.15
CA LEU A 22 4.40 -13.71 15.59
C LEU A 22 4.58 -13.64 17.12
N PRO A 23 5.53 -12.85 17.64
CA PRO A 23 5.62 -12.61 19.08
C PRO A 23 4.34 -11.96 19.62
N PRO A 24 3.73 -12.49 20.70
CA PRO A 24 2.50 -11.94 21.25
C PRO A 24 2.66 -10.47 21.65
N GLY A 25 1.71 -9.63 21.26
CA GLY A 25 1.71 -8.19 21.56
C GLY A 25 2.70 -7.36 20.74
N SER A 26 3.47 -7.96 19.82
CA SER A 26 4.34 -7.24 18.90
C SER A 26 3.55 -6.26 18.02
N LEU A 27 4.24 -5.24 17.51
CA LEU A 27 3.69 -4.29 16.53
C LEU A 27 3.10 -5.02 15.31
N THR A 28 3.82 -6.04 14.80
CA THR A 28 3.39 -6.86 13.67
C THR A 28 2.11 -7.64 13.96
N ALA A 29 1.96 -8.19 15.17
CA ALA A 29 0.71 -8.86 15.57
C ALA A 29 -0.48 -7.89 15.62
N GLN A 30 -0.25 -6.64 16.04
CA GLN A 30 -1.27 -5.59 16.04
C GLN A 30 -1.66 -5.20 14.62
N VAL A 31 -0.69 -4.99 13.72
CA VAL A 31 -0.92 -4.72 12.30
C VAL A 31 -1.74 -5.83 11.65
N LEU A 32 -1.35 -7.10 11.83
CA LEU A 32 -2.08 -8.24 11.29
C LEU A 32 -3.53 -8.28 11.79
N THR A 33 -3.75 -8.03 13.08
CA THR A 33 -5.08 -7.98 13.69
C THR A 33 -5.96 -6.92 13.04
N ARG A 34 -5.40 -5.72 12.80
CA ARG A 34 -6.11 -4.59 12.19
C ARG A 34 -6.50 -4.88 10.74
N ILE A 35 -5.59 -5.48 9.96
CA ILE A 35 -5.86 -5.89 8.58
C ILE A 35 -6.95 -6.98 8.57
N ALA A 36 -6.80 -8.02 9.40
CA ALA A 36 -7.77 -9.12 9.49
C ALA A 36 -9.18 -8.65 9.87
N ALA A 37 -9.30 -7.62 10.72
CA ALA A 37 -10.57 -7.05 11.12
C ALA A 37 -11.36 -6.41 9.96
N THR A 38 -10.72 -6.09 8.84
CA THR A 38 -11.39 -5.54 7.65
C THR A 38 -12.17 -6.59 6.84
N ARG A 39 -12.07 -7.87 7.19
CA ARG A 39 -12.78 -8.96 6.49
C ARG A 39 -14.29 -8.77 6.44
N ASP A 40 -14.88 -8.29 7.51
CA ASP A 40 -16.34 -8.09 7.56
C ASP A 40 -16.81 -6.96 6.63
N LEU A 41 -15.88 -6.10 6.18
CA LEU A 41 -16.17 -5.01 5.24
C LEU A 41 -16.36 -5.52 3.80
N ILE A 42 -15.88 -6.73 3.46
CA ILE A 42 -16.06 -7.31 2.13
C ILE A 42 -17.55 -7.40 1.76
N ALA A 43 -18.40 -7.76 2.72
CA ALA A 43 -19.85 -7.86 2.53
C ALA A 43 -20.52 -6.51 2.28
N LEU A 44 -19.87 -5.39 2.63
CA LEU A 44 -20.35 -4.03 2.39
C LEU A 44 -19.97 -3.51 1.00
N GLY A 45 -19.13 -4.25 0.27
CA GLY A 45 -18.69 -3.94 -1.08
C GLY A 45 -17.19 -3.76 -1.20
N VAL A 46 -16.66 -4.09 -2.38
CA VAL A 46 -15.25 -3.96 -2.74
C VAL A 46 -15.15 -2.94 -3.87
N ASP A 47 -14.14 -2.06 -3.80
CA ASP A 47 -13.87 -1.06 -4.83
C ASP A 47 -15.12 -0.27 -5.29
N THR A 48 -15.86 0.27 -4.32
CA THR A 48 -17.07 1.06 -4.58
C THR A 48 -16.70 2.45 -5.12
N PRO A 49 -17.64 3.20 -5.73
CA PRO A 49 -17.40 4.60 -6.09
C PRO A 49 -16.96 5.46 -4.90
N ALA A 50 -17.46 5.16 -3.69
CA ALA A 50 -17.06 5.86 -2.46
C ALA A 50 -15.61 5.53 -2.07
N HIS A 51 -15.16 4.28 -2.24
CA HIS A 51 -13.77 3.90 -2.00
C HIS A 51 -12.80 4.64 -2.93
N ARG A 52 -13.13 4.69 -4.23
CA ARG A 52 -12.32 5.42 -5.22
C ARG A 52 -12.28 6.91 -4.91
N ALA A 53 -13.41 7.52 -4.55
CA ALA A 53 -13.46 8.93 -4.14
C ALA A 53 -12.56 9.19 -2.91
N ALA A 54 -12.63 8.32 -1.89
CA ALA A 54 -11.79 8.42 -0.70
C ALA A 54 -10.29 8.30 -1.01
N ALA A 55 -9.90 7.41 -1.94
CA ALA A 55 -8.51 7.28 -2.39
C ALA A 55 -8.02 8.54 -3.12
N VAL A 56 -8.85 9.13 -3.98
CA VAL A 56 -8.54 10.42 -4.65
C VAL A 56 -8.42 11.56 -3.64
N ASP A 57 -9.30 11.60 -2.65
CA ASP A 57 -9.26 12.62 -1.59
C ASP A 57 -8.04 12.46 -0.69
N LEU A 58 -7.59 11.22 -0.42
CA LEU A 58 -6.34 10.94 0.27
C LEU A 58 -5.14 11.50 -0.50
N ALA A 59 -5.03 11.22 -1.80
CA ALA A 59 -3.97 11.75 -2.65
C ALA A 59 -3.92 13.29 -2.62
N ARG A 60 -5.09 13.93 -2.77
CA ARG A 60 -5.22 15.40 -2.70
C ARG A 60 -4.85 15.97 -1.34
N ALA A 61 -5.27 15.32 -0.26
CA ALA A 61 -4.96 15.75 1.10
C ALA A 61 -3.43 15.78 1.31
N PHE A 62 -2.70 14.86 0.69
CA PHE A 62 -1.23 14.77 0.79
C PHE A 62 -0.51 15.70 -0.18
N GLY A 63 -1.24 16.47 -0.98
CA GLY A 63 -0.69 17.39 -1.98
C GLY A 63 -0.23 16.70 -3.27
N ILE A 64 -0.68 15.47 -3.51
CA ILE A 64 -0.37 14.71 -4.73
C ILE A 64 -1.36 15.12 -5.82
N GLY A 65 -0.85 15.43 -7.02
CA GLY A 65 -1.70 15.70 -8.17
C GLY A 65 -2.53 14.48 -8.57
N VAL A 66 -3.67 14.71 -9.21
CA VAL A 66 -4.53 13.65 -9.76
C VAL A 66 -5.02 14.01 -11.15
N ILE A 67 -5.11 13.03 -12.04
CA ILE A 67 -5.61 13.17 -13.41
C ILE A 67 -6.68 12.11 -13.66
N ASP A 68 -7.86 12.51 -14.14
CA ASP A 68 -8.95 11.59 -14.50
C ASP A 68 -8.69 10.91 -15.86
N GLU A 69 -7.72 10.00 -15.88
CA GLU A 69 -7.31 9.20 -17.03
C GLU A 69 -6.99 7.77 -16.58
N ALA A 70 -6.96 6.84 -17.54
CA ALA A 70 -6.56 5.46 -17.29
C ALA A 70 -5.03 5.35 -17.33
N PRO A 71 -4.39 4.62 -16.40
CA PRO A 71 -2.93 4.46 -16.39
C PRO A 71 -2.40 3.72 -17.62
N GLN A 72 -3.24 2.88 -18.26
CA GLN A 72 -2.88 2.15 -19.48
C GLN A 72 -2.72 3.07 -20.71
N ASP A 73 -3.24 4.30 -20.65
CA ASP A 73 -3.01 5.32 -21.68
C ASP A 73 -1.70 6.11 -21.43
N ALA A 74 -1.07 5.96 -20.25
CA ALA A 74 0.11 6.70 -19.82
C ALA A 74 0.96 5.91 -18.80
N PHE A 75 0.99 6.40 -17.55
CA PHE A 75 1.72 5.86 -16.39
C PHE A 75 0.73 5.81 -15.22
N SER A 76 1.04 5.03 -14.17
CA SER A 76 0.35 5.22 -12.89
C SER A 76 0.66 6.59 -12.30
N TYR A 77 1.93 7.00 -12.32
CA TYR A 77 2.41 8.29 -11.84
C TYR A 77 3.44 8.92 -12.79
N ASP A 78 3.24 10.17 -13.22
CA ASP A 78 4.15 10.84 -14.18
C ASP A 78 5.23 11.72 -13.53
N GLY A 79 5.46 11.58 -12.23
CA GLY A 79 6.30 12.52 -11.49
C GLY A 79 5.56 13.74 -10.94
N ARG A 80 4.25 13.86 -11.19
CA ARG A 80 3.43 14.97 -10.66
C ARG A 80 2.06 14.53 -10.18
N ALA A 81 1.42 13.62 -10.90
CA ALA A 81 0.04 13.24 -10.63
C ALA A 81 -0.25 11.75 -10.84
N ILE A 82 -1.17 11.23 -10.04
CA ILE A 82 -1.68 9.85 -10.14
C ILE A 82 -2.86 9.81 -11.14
N ARG A 83 -2.90 8.78 -11.98
CA ARG A 83 -4.05 8.51 -12.89
C ARG A 83 -5.16 7.83 -12.10
N THR A 84 -6.37 8.39 -12.12
CA THR A 84 -7.42 7.97 -11.17
C THR A 84 -8.42 6.94 -11.70
N ARG A 85 -8.36 6.55 -12.98
CA ARG A 85 -9.27 5.52 -13.53
C ARG A 85 -8.74 4.11 -13.30
N SER A 86 -8.54 3.78 -12.03
CA SER A 86 -8.19 2.45 -11.53
C SER A 86 -8.98 2.14 -10.25
N GLU A 87 -8.81 0.94 -9.74
CA GLU A 87 -9.38 0.48 -8.48
C GLU A 87 -8.84 1.29 -7.29
N ALA A 88 -9.66 1.44 -6.24
CA ALA A 88 -9.31 2.24 -5.07
C ALA A 88 -7.99 1.80 -4.40
N TYR A 89 -7.75 0.48 -4.30
CA TYR A 89 -6.52 -0.06 -3.70
C TYR A 89 -5.27 0.27 -4.54
N VAL A 90 -5.40 0.34 -5.88
CA VAL A 90 -4.31 0.77 -6.77
C VAL A 90 -3.98 2.24 -6.49
N LEU A 91 -4.98 3.11 -6.39
CA LEU A 91 -4.76 4.53 -6.08
C LEU A 91 -4.10 4.73 -4.71
N ILE A 92 -4.53 3.98 -3.70
CA ILE A 92 -3.96 4.04 -2.34
C ILE A 92 -2.51 3.51 -2.35
N HIS A 93 -2.22 2.49 -3.16
CA HIS A 93 -0.87 1.98 -3.37
C HIS A 93 0.06 3.04 -4.00
N GLU A 94 -0.41 3.79 -5.00
CA GLU A 94 0.37 4.91 -5.59
C GLU A 94 0.62 6.04 -4.57
N VAL A 95 -0.35 6.33 -3.69
CA VAL A 95 -0.13 7.25 -2.57
C VAL A 95 0.95 6.73 -1.62
N ALA A 96 0.94 5.42 -1.32
CA ALA A 96 1.95 4.81 -0.49
C ALA A 96 3.34 4.83 -1.14
N HIS A 97 3.45 4.64 -2.46
CA HIS A 97 4.72 4.86 -3.17
C HIS A 97 5.23 6.28 -3.00
N TRP A 98 4.37 7.30 -3.10
CA TRP A 98 4.78 8.68 -2.88
C TRP A 98 5.33 8.92 -1.47
N LEU A 99 4.74 8.27 -0.45
CA LEU A 99 5.21 8.35 0.93
C LEU A 99 6.55 7.64 1.14
N VAL A 100 6.71 6.44 0.57
CA VAL A 100 7.93 5.63 0.65
C VAL A 100 9.08 6.26 -0.14
N ALA A 101 8.79 6.87 -1.29
CA ALA A 101 9.79 7.50 -2.12
C ALA A 101 10.43 8.71 -1.40
N PRO A 102 11.78 8.81 -1.40
CA PRO A 102 12.49 9.97 -0.89
C PRO A 102 12.15 11.20 -1.74
N PRO A 103 12.18 12.41 -1.16
CA PRO A 103 11.71 13.63 -1.82
C PRO A 103 12.29 13.87 -3.21
N GLU A 104 13.58 13.57 -3.42
CA GLU A 104 14.29 13.74 -4.69
C GLU A 104 13.79 12.84 -5.84
N ARG A 105 13.10 11.73 -5.54
CA ARG A 105 12.52 10.83 -6.54
C ARG A 105 11.03 11.01 -6.77
N ARG A 106 10.34 11.79 -5.94
CA ARG A 106 8.89 12.05 -6.09
C ARG A 106 8.55 12.78 -7.39
N SER A 107 9.52 13.39 -8.07
CA SER A 107 9.30 14.01 -9.39
C SER A 107 9.56 13.09 -10.58
N LEU A 108 9.93 11.82 -10.35
CA LEU A 108 10.22 10.86 -11.41
C LEU A 108 8.97 10.06 -11.78
N ILE A 109 8.89 9.63 -13.04
CA ILE A 109 7.88 8.69 -13.53
C ILE A 109 7.95 7.42 -12.69
N ASP A 110 6.80 6.96 -12.20
CA ASP A 110 6.64 5.81 -11.31
C ASP A 110 7.72 5.80 -10.20
N PHE A 111 8.02 6.99 -9.66
CA PHE A 111 9.00 7.21 -8.58
C PHE A 111 10.43 6.74 -8.88
N GLY A 112 10.75 6.53 -10.16
CA GLY A 112 12.02 5.97 -10.61
C GLY A 112 12.15 4.46 -10.34
N LEU A 113 11.04 3.76 -10.08
CA LEU A 113 11.01 2.31 -9.87
C LEU A 113 10.88 1.53 -11.18
N GLY A 114 10.43 2.17 -12.26
CA GLY A 114 10.12 1.51 -13.53
C GLY A 114 8.63 1.24 -13.67
N ALA A 115 8.24 0.63 -14.80
CA ALA A 115 6.83 0.46 -15.12
C ALA A 115 6.11 -0.47 -14.12
N GLY A 116 5.05 0.04 -13.49
CA GLY A 116 4.08 -0.78 -12.77
C GLY A 116 3.23 -1.64 -13.72
N PRO A 117 2.46 -2.61 -13.20
CA PRO A 117 1.61 -3.49 -14.02
C PRO A 117 0.54 -2.72 -14.81
N GLU A 118 0.14 -1.55 -14.33
CA GLU A 118 -0.90 -0.71 -14.94
C GLU A 118 -0.36 0.35 -15.93
N SER A 119 0.97 0.56 -15.95
CA SER A 119 1.59 1.58 -16.80
C SER A 119 1.60 1.14 -18.27
N GLY A 120 0.94 1.90 -19.15
CA GLY A 120 0.90 1.63 -20.58
C GLY A 120 2.21 1.96 -21.33
N ARG A 121 2.97 2.94 -20.84
CA ARG A 121 4.22 3.42 -21.44
C ARG A 121 5.45 2.76 -20.81
N ILE A 122 5.51 1.44 -20.93
CA ILE A 122 6.50 0.57 -20.25
C ILE A 122 7.94 1.00 -20.53
N ASP A 123 8.31 1.20 -21.80
CA ASP A 123 9.69 1.53 -22.18
C ASP A 123 10.15 2.88 -21.61
N GLU A 124 9.26 3.86 -21.56
CA GLU A 124 9.54 5.21 -21.07
C GLU A 124 9.71 5.20 -19.54
N ALA A 125 8.85 4.49 -18.82
CA ALA A 125 8.98 4.31 -17.37
C ALA A 125 10.25 3.51 -17.01
N ASN A 126 10.58 2.46 -17.75
CA ASN A 126 11.80 1.68 -17.51
C ASN A 126 13.08 2.47 -17.81
N HIS A 127 13.04 3.44 -18.73
CA HIS A 127 14.16 4.36 -18.95
C HIS A 127 14.38 5.33 -17.78
N ALA A 128 13.34 5.60 -16.99
CA ALA A 128 13.38 6.48 -15.82
C ALA A 128 13.84 5.78 -14.52
N ILE A 129 14.18 4.48 -14.57
CA ILE A 129 14.65 3.73 -13.40
C ILE A 129 15.88 4.41 -12.80
N ALA A 130 15.80 4.74 -11.51
CA ALA A 130 16.83 5.44 -10.76
C ALA A 130 17.44 4.60 -9.63
N VAL A 131 16.93 3.41 -9.38
CA VAL A 131 17.34 2.54 -8.27
C VAL A 131 17.68 1.12 -8.73
N GLY A 132 18.46 0.40 -7.92
CA GLY A 132 18.79 -1.01 -8.16
C GLY A 132 17.63 -1.96 -7.84
N LYS A 133 17.72 -3.22 -8.29
CA LYS A 133 16.63 -4.19 -8.16
C LYS A 133 16.23 -4.50 -6.71
N GLU A 134 17.19 -4.55 -5.80
CA GLU A 134 16.93 -4.79 -4.37
C GLU A 134 16.09 -3.66 -3.78
N GLU A 135 16.41 -2.42 -4.12
CA GLU A 135 15.67 -1.24 -3.66
C GLU A 135 14.26 -1.20 -4.27
N GLN A 136 14.11 -1.58 -5.54
CA GLN A 136 12.77 -1.73 -6.16
C GLN A 136 11.90 -2.71 -5.37
N ILE A 137 12.43 -3.88 -5.04
CA ILE A 137 11.69 -4.92 -4.30
C ILE A 137 11.34 -4.42 -2.90
N ARG A 138 12.28 -3.75 -2.23
CA ARG A 138 12.08 -3.20 -0.89
C ARG A 138 10.99 -2.14 -0.89
N GLU A 139 11.05 -1.17 -1.79
CA GLU A 139 10.07 -0.08 -1.84
C GLU A 139 8.69 -0.55 -2.27
N GLU A 140 8.61 -1.52 -3.19
CA GLU A 140 7.36 -2.16 -3.57
C GLU A 140 6.70 -2.83 -2.35
N ALA A 141 7.46 -3.60 -1.57
CA ALA A 141 6.94 -4.25 -0.37
C ALA A 141 6.47 -3.23 0.68
N LEU A 142 7.23 -2.15 0.90
CA LEU A 142 6.83 -1.09 1.83
C LEU A 142 5.58 -0.33 1.35
N ALA A 143 5.50 0.02 0.06
CA ALA A 143 4.35 0.72 -0.51
C ALA A 143 3.10 -0.16 -0.49
N SER A 144 3.24 -1.46 -0.80
CA SER A 144 2.18 -2.45 -0.67
C SER A 144 1.62 -2.51 0.75
N LEU A 145 2.47 -2.73 1.76
CA LEU A 145 2.02 -2.83 3.15
C LEU A 145 1.46 -1.50 3.67
N LEU A 146 2.09 -0.37 3.34
CA LEU A 146 1.61 0.94 3.76
C LEU A 146 0.27 1.30 3.11
N GLY A 147 0.06 0.94 1.84
CA GLY A 147 -1.21 1.11 1.15
C GLY A 147 -2.34 0.32 1.82
N ILE A 148 -2.08 -0.94 2.16
CA ILE A 148 -3.02 -1.80 2.92
C ILE A 148 -3.36 -1.14 4.28
N LEU A 149 -2.39 -0.57 4.97
CA LEU A 149 -2.64 0.14 6.23
C LEU A 149 -3.48 1.41 6.06
N TRP A 150 -3.33 2.13 4.95
CA TRP A 150 -4.22 3.24 4.61
C TRP A 150 -5.65 2.80 4.28
N GLU A 151 -5.82 1.65 3.61
CA GLU A 151 -7.15 1.06 3.41
C GLU A 151 -7.85 0.77 4.74
N VAL A 152 -7.12 0.26 5.75
CA VAL A 152 -7.65 0.08 7.10
C VAL A 152 -8.14 1.41 7.67
N GLU A 153 -7.37 2.49 7.53
CA GLU A 153 -7.76 3.82 8.04
C GLU A 153 -8.94 4.45 7.29
N LEU A 154 -9.10 4.11 6.02
CA LEU A 154 -10.24 4.54 5.21
C LEU A 154 -11.49 3.66 5.40
N GLY A 155 -11.41 2.61 6.24
CA GLY A 155 -12.52 1.68 6.44
C GLY A 155 -12.85 0.86 5.21
N GLN A 156 -11.83 0.47 4.43
CA GLN A 156 -11.94 -0.35 3.22
C GLN A 156 -11.52 -1.81 3.51
N PRO A 157 -11.91 -2.79 2.67
CA PRO A 157 -11.59 -4.21 2.89
C PRO A 157 -10.11 -4.54 2.59
N ALA A 158 -9.19 -3.96 3.37
CA ALA A 158 -7.74 -4.07 3.22
C ALA A 158 -7.20 -5.52 3.20
N ILE A 159 -7.93 -6.46 3.80
CA ILE A 159 -7.60 -7.89 3.74
C ILE A 159 -7.52 -8.41 2.30
N LEU A 160 -8.29 -7.83 1.36
CA LEU A 160 -8.25 -8.25 -0.04
C LEU A 160 -6.93 -7.82 -0.69
N ALA A 161 -6.51 -6.58 -0.50
CA ALA A 161 -5.20 -6.13 -0.97
C ALA A 161 -4.05 -6.92 -0.32
N PHE A 162 -4.16 -7.26 0.97
CA PHE A 162 -3.20 -8.11 1.66
C PHE A 162 -3.07 -9.51 1.01
N LEU A 163 -4.19 -10.08 0.55
CA LEU A 163 -4.21 -11.34 -0.19
C LEU A 163 -3.68 -11.21 -1.62
N GLU A 164 -4.11 -10.19 -2.35
CA GLU A 164 -3.72 -9.96 -3.75
C GLU A 164 -2.22 -9.68 -3.90
N GLN A 165 -1.64 -9.02 -2.91
CA GLN A 165 -0.21 -8.72 -2.83
C GLN A 165 0.62 -9.88 -2.24
N ASN A 166 0.00 -11.05 -2.05
CA ASN A 166 0.63 -12.30 -1.63
C ASN A 166 1.31 -12.25 -0.24
N TRP A 167 0.86 -11.40 0.68
CA TRP A 167 1.43 -11.34 2.04
C TRP A 167 1.22 -12.61 2.87
N LEU A 168 0.27 -13.46 2.45
CA LEU A 168 0.06 -14.79 3.04
C LEU A 168 0.74 -15.92 2.25
N GLU A 169 1.53 -15.64 1.21
CA GLU A 169 2.18 -16.72 0.46
C GLU A 169 3.07 -17.58 1.37
N GLY A 170 2.76 -18.88 1.43
CA GLY A 170 3.45 -19.83 2.31
C GLY A 170 3.24 -19.55 3.80
N TRP A 171 2.03 -19.11 4.21
CA TRP A 171 1.66 -18.79 5.60
C TRP A 171 2.00 -19.88 6.62
N GLU A 172 2.17 -21.14 6.21
CA GLU A 172 2.57 -22.22 7.10
C GLU A 172 4.03 -22.09 7.58
N ARG A 173 4.87 -21.36 6.85
CA ARG A 173 6.31 -21.24 7.09
C ARG A 173 6.61 -20.04 8.00
N PRO A 174 7.53 -20.18 8.98
CA PRO A 174 7.98 -19.05 9.79
C PRO A 174 8.51 -17.87 8.98
N SER A 175 9.11 -18.13 7.80
CA SER A 175 9.63 -17.09 6.90
C SER A 175 8.56 -16.10 6.39
N CYS A 176 7.28 -16.50 6.34
CA CYS A 176 6.18 -15.59 6.02
C CYS A 176 6.00 -14.55 7.14
N ALA A 177 6.05 -15.00 8.40
CA ALA A 177 5.99 -14.13 9.57
C ALA A 177 7.22 -13.21 9.66
N GLU A 178 8.42 -13.75 9.42
CA GLU A 178 9.67 -12.98 9.37
C GLU A 178 9.60 -11.86 8.33
N ASN A 179 9.13 -12.16 7.12
CA ASN A 179 8.96 -11.16 6.07
C ASN A 179 8.00 -10.02 6.48
N LEU A 180 6.87 -10.35 7.12
CA LEU A 180 5.93 -9.33 7.61
C LEU A 180 6.54 -8.51 8.76
N ILE A 181 7.30 -9.16 9.67
CA ILE A 181 8.02 -8.48 10.76
C ILE A 181 8.99 -7.46 10.17
N ASP A 182 9.85 -7.88 9.24
CA ASP A 182 10.89 -7.03 8.64
C ASP A 182 10.27 -5.78 7.98
N ASN A 183 9.16 -5.94 7.25
CA ASN A 183 8.49 -4.82 6.58
C ASN A 183 7.75 -3.89 7.55
N VAL A 184 7.10 -4.42 8.59
CA VAL A 184 6.49 -3.59 9.65
C VAL A 184 7.56 -2.80 10.40
N GLU A 185 8.68 -3.43 10.76
CA GLU A 185 9.79 -2.75 11.41
C GLU A 185 10.39 -1.68 10.51
N ALA A 186 10.60 -1.96 9.23
CA ALA A 186 11.10 -0.98 8.26
C ALA A 186 10.17 0.24 8.12
N LEU A 187 8.84 0.04 8.06
CA LEU A 187 7.87 1.15 8.05
C LEU A 187 7.94 1.97 9.35
N PHE A 188 8.09 1.32 10.50
CA PHE A 188 8.19 1.99 11.80
C PHE A 188 9.49 2.81 11.91
N GLN A 189 10.63 2.23 11.51
CA GLN A 189 11.91 2.94 11.51
C GLN A 189 11.95 4.10 10.53
N ALA A 190 11.23 4.00 9.41
CA ALA A 190 11.06 5.09 8.45
C ALA A 190 10.10 6.20 8.94
N GLY A 191 9.45 6.03 10.09
CA GLY A 191 8.47 6.99 10.60
C GLY A 191 7.18 7.05 9.77
N LEU A 192 6.88 6.00 8.99
CA LEU A 192 5.69 5.91 8.14
C LEU A 192 4.49 5.31 8.88
N ILE A 193 4.75 4.60 9.99
CA ILE A 193 3.72 4.12 10.93
C ILE A 193 4.10 4.47 12.37
N ASN A 194 3.10 4.61 13.25
CA ASN A 194 3.29 4.88 14.67
C ASN A 194 3.42 3.58 15.50
N ALA A 195 3.57 3.73 16.82
CA ALA A 195 3.70 2.61 17.76
C ALA A 195 2.43 1.72 17.88
N ASP A 196 1.30 2.17 17.34
CA ASP A 196 0.03 1.42 17.26
C ASP A 196 -0.16 0.76 15.88
N GLY A 197 0.85 0.83 15.00
CA GLY A 197 0.80 0.30 13.64
C GLY A 197 -0.11 1.08 12.69
N ARG A 198 -0.39 2.35 13.00
CA ARG A 198 -1.21 3.24 12.15
C ARG A 198 -0.32 4.06 11.22
N PRO A 199 -0.69 4.25 9.95
CA PRO A 199 0.07 5.08 9.04
C PRO A 199 0.05 6.54 9.48
N ILE A 200 1.17 7.23 9.23
CA ILE A 200 1.37 8.63 9.60
C ILE A 200 1.19 9.49 8.33
N PRO A 201 0.30 10.50 8.32
CA PRO A 201 0.20 11.47 7.23
C PRO A 201 1.53 12.23 7.04
N PRO A 202 1.86 12.67 5.82
CA PRO A 202 3.06 13.47 5.59
C PRO A 202 2.99 14.82 6.32
N GLU A 203 4.14 15.40 6.67
CA GLU A 203 4.25 16.67 7.42
C GLU A 203 3.46 17.83 6.77
N SER A 204 3.38 17.83 5.43
CA SER A 204 2.58 18.79 4.65
C SER A 204 1.11 18.86 5.07
N CYS A 205 0.57 17.81 5.68
CA CYS A 205 -0.79 17.76 6.22
C CYS A 205 -0.89 18.34 7.64
N VAL A 206 0.15 18.16 8.45
CA VAL A 206 0.17 18.57 9.86
C VAL A 206 0.22 20.10 9.97
N ASP A 207 0.96 20.76 9.07
CA ASP A 207 1.04 22.22 9.03
C ASP A 207 -0.26 22.88 8.53
N CYS A 208 -0.98 22.24 7.60
CA CYS A 208 -2.31 22.72 7.17
C CYS A 208 -3.33 22.71 8.30
N ALA A 209 -3.31 21.71 9.18
CA ALA A 209 -4.20 21.65 10.35
C ALA A 209 -3.85 22.68 11.43
N ARG A 210 -2.55 22.99 11.63
CA ARG A 210 -2.10 24.03 12.58
C ARG A 210 -2.32 25.45 12.05
N ALA A 211 -2.33 25.66 10.74
CA ALA A 211 -2.62 26.96 10.13
C ALA A 211 -4.12 27.30 10.10
N ALA A 212 -4.99 26.30 10.27
CA ALA A 212 -6.44 26.43 10.27
C ALA A 212 -7.07 26.50 11.69
N ALA A 213 -6.25 26.46 12.74
CA ALA A 213 -6.66 26.54 14.16
C ALA A 213 -6.22 27.87 14.79
#